data_AF-A0A242BUW9-F1
#
_entry.id   AF-A0A242BUW9-F1
#
_cell.length_a   1.000
_cell.length_b   1.000
_cell.length_c   1.000
_cell.angle_alpha   90.00
_cell.angle_beta   90.00
_cell.angle_gamma   90.00
#
_symmetry.space_group_name_H-M   'P 1'
#
loop_
_entity.id
_entity.type
_entity.pdbx_description
1 polymer ?
#
loop_
_entity_poly.entity_id
_entity_poly.type
_entity_poly.pdbx_seq_one_letter_code
_entity_poly.pdbx_strand_id
1 'polypeptide(L)'
;MFGLFFCEEPILCVRDFERISSAKKLGNAHLTKLTNLISTHSKGRFGKERTVKIKTLAQASIGQESPALEFELLQTIDAIKYLTTMRDEEDKEVARLMSEIDSPILTIPGIGSKLGSVILAEIRDIKKFRSPNQLLAYAGAEPSVSTSGMNGRDLSSILQKNFFKFF
;
A
#
# COMPACT_ATOMS: atom_id res chain seq x y z
N MET A 1 -17.37 9.23 16.22
CA MET A 1 -18.03 9.84 15.04
C MET A 1 -16.97 10.21 14.00
N PHE A 2 -16.23 9.23 13.47
CA PHE A 2 -15.29 9.40 12.35
C PHE A 2 -15.34 8.10 11.56
N GLY A 3 -16.17 8.07 10.54
CA GLY A 3 -16.43 6.91 9.68
C GLY A 3 -16.86 7.41 8.30
N LEU A 4 -16.09 8.35 7.77
CA LEU A 4 -16.28 8.92 6.45
C LEU A 4 -15.28 8.23 5.51
N PHE A 5 -15.81 7.44 4.60
CA PHE A 5 -15.22 7.22 3.28
C PHE A 5 -13.83 6.56 3.21
N PHE A 6 -13.55 5.50 3.97
CA PHE A 6 -12.46 4.59 3.59
C PHE A 6 -12.97 3.55 2.59
N CYS A 7 -12.89 3.89 1.29
CA CYS A 7 -12.67 2.87 0.27
C CYS A 7 -11.27 2.31 0.52
N GLU A 8 -11.15 1.04 0.89
CA GLU A 8 -9.84 0.38 1.06
C GLU A 8 -9.00 0.38 -0.22
N GLU A 9 -9.64 0.62 -1.38
CA GLU A 9 -8.99 0.89 -2.66
C GLU A 9 -9.35 2.30 -3.13
N PRO A 10 -8.67 3.35 -2.62
CA PRO A 10 -8.96 4.73 -3.04
C PRO A 10 -8.77 4.90 -4.56
N ILE A 11 -7.92 4.08 -5.18
CA ILE A 11 -7.48 4.16 -6.58
C ILE A 11 -8.60 3.78 -7.58
N LEU A 12 -9.42 2.77 -7.26
CA LEU A 12 -10.54 2.36 -8.11
C LEU A 12 -11.65 3.42 -8.13
N CYS A 13 -11.83 4.11 -7.00
CA CYS A 13 -12.78 5.20 -6.85
C CYS A 13 -12.42 6.42 -7.71
N VAL A 14 -11.12 6.68 -7.95
CA VAL A 14 -10.67 7.83 -8.75
C VAL A 14 -11.07 7.71 -10.23
N ARG A 15 -11.06 6.50 -10.79
CA ARG A 15 -11.42 6.24 -12.21
C ARG A 15 -12.87 6.59 -12.53
N ASP A 16 -13.79 6.28 -11.64
CA ASP A 16 -15.22 6.48 -11.89
C ASP A 16 -15.73 7.86 -11.44
N PHE A 17 -15.02 8.53 -10.52
CA PHE A 17 -15.32 9.91 -10.11
C PHE A 17 -14.88 10.98 -11.10
N GLU A 18 -14.12 10.62 -12.13
CA GLU A 18 -13.74 11.50 -13.24
C GLU A 18 -14.95 12.19 -13.90
N ARG A 19 -16.11 11.51 -13.89
CA ARG A 19 -17.37 12.01 -14.45
C ARG A 19 -18.12 12.97 -13.53
N ILE A 20 -17.65 13.16 -12.29
CA ILE A 20 -18.31 13.95 -11.25
C ILE A 20 -17.30 14.84 -10.52
N SER A 21 -16.53 15.56 -11.32
CA SER A 21 -15.47 16.51 -10.94
C SER A 21 -15.95 17.76 -10.17
N SER A 22 -17.26 18.01 -10.10
CA SER A 22 -17.84 19.19 -9.43
C SER A 22 -19.06 18.85 -8.58
N ALA A 23 -19.21 19.56 -7.46
CA ALA A 23 -20.37 19.45 -6.58
C ALA A 23 -21.70 19.70 -7.33
N LYS A 24 -21.71 20.62 -8.30
CA LYS A 24 -22.91 20.91 -9.10
C LYS A 24 -23.23 19.79 -10.10
N LYS A 25 -22.20 19.18 -10.72
CA LYS A 25 -22.37 17.95 -11.53
C LYS A 25 -22.88 16.79 -10.68
N LEU A 26 -22.40 16.66 -9.44
CA LEU A 26 -22.83 15.65 -8.48
C LEU A 26 -24.29 15.87 -8.04
N GLY A 27 -24.67 17.12 -7.77
CA GLY A 27 -26.02 17.53 -7.43
C GLY A 27 -27.03 17.35 -8.56
N ASN A 28 -26.59 17.37 -9.82
CA ASN A 28 -27.43 17.20 -11.00
C ASN A 28 -27.43 15.76 -11.56
N ALA A 29 -26.58 14.87 -11.05
CA ALA A 29 -26.46 13.51 -11.54
C ALA A 29 -27.74 12.67 -11.35
N HIS A 30 -27.99 11.73 -12.26
CA HIS A 30 -29.14 10.82 -12.18
C HIS A 30 -29.01 9.89 -10.97
N LEU A 31 -30.05 9.84 -10.12
CA LEU A 31 -29.98 9.19 -8.80
C LEU A 31 -29.63 7.71 -8.90
N THR A 32 -30.23 6.98 -9.85
CA THR A 32 -29.97 5.54 -10.03
C THR A 32 -28.52 5.27 -10.42
N LYS A 33 -27.95 6.10 -11.32
CA LYS A 33 -26.57 5.94 -11.78
C LYS A 33 -25.58 6.24 -10.66
N LEU A 34 -25.85 7.32 -9.90
CA LEU A 34 -25.05 7.70 -8.74
C LEU A 34 -25.13 6.66 -7.63
N THR A 35 -26.32 6.09 -7.38
CA THR A 35 -26.51 5.04 -6.36
C THR A 35 -25.74 3.78 -6.72
N ASN A 36 -25.78 3.37 -7.99
CA ASN A 36 -25.02 2.21 -8.46
C ASN A 36 -23.51 2.44 -8.29
N LEU A 37 -23.01 3.61 -8.71
CA LEU A 37 -21.59 3.96 -8.60
C LEU A 37 -21.12 3.98 -7.13
N ILE A 38 -21.84 4.68 -6.25
CA ILE A 38 -21.52 4.75 -4.82
C ILE A 38 -21.64 3.38 -4.15
N SER A 39 -22.66 2.58 -4.49
CA SER A 39 -22.85 1.24 -3.94
C SER A 39 -21.71 0.30 -4.36
N THR A 40 -21.30 0.31 -5.63
CA THR A 40 -20.19 -0.50 -6.13
C THR A 40 -18.89 -0.17 -5.40
N HIS A 41 -18.53 1.11 -5.33
CA HIS A 41 -17.26 1.53 -4.70
C HIS A 41 -17.27 1.42 -3.19
N SER A 42 -18.43 1.52 -2.56
CA SER A 42 -18.59 1.31 -1.12
C SER A 42 -18.74 -0.16 -0.72
N LYS A 43 -18.60 -1.12 -1.66
CA LYS A 43 -18.84 -2.56 -1.43
C LYS A 43 -20.22 -2.83 -0.81
N GLY A 44 -21.25 -2.13 -1.30
CA GLY A 44 -22.64 -2.23 -0.84
C GLY A 44 -22.96 -1.50 0.47
N ARG A 45 -21.98 -0.83 1.11
CA ARG A 45 -22.19 -0.13 2.39
C ARG A 45 -23.10 1.10 2.26
N PHE A 46 -23.07 1.77 1.10
CA PHE A 46 -23.83 2.99 0.86
C PHE A 46 -24.90 2.77 -0.20
N GLY A 47 -26.16 2.71 0.24
CA GLY A 47 -27.32 2.57 -0.63
C GLY A 47 -27.95 3.92 -1.03
N LYS A 48 -29.21 3.83 -1.46
CA LYS A 48 -29.99 4.97 -1.99
C LYS A 48 -30.11 6.13 -0.99
N GLU A 49 -30.39 5.88 0.28
CA GLU A 49 -30.55 6.94 1.29
C GLU A 49 -29.30 7.82 1.45
N ARG A 50 -28.12 7.20 1.60
CA ARG A 50 -26.86 7.95 1.68
C ARG A 50 -26.56 8.69 0.38
N THR A 51 -26.89 8.09 -0.76
CA THR A 51 -26.72 8.74 -2.06
C THR A 51 -27.59 9.99 -2.19
N VAL A 52 -28.86 9.92 -1.75
CA VAL A 52 -29.75 11.09 -1.71
C VAL A 52 -29.15 12.18 -0.82
N LYS A 53 -28.65 11.83 0.37
CA LYS A 53 -28.02 12.79 1.28
C LYS A 53 -26.78 13.45 0.68
N ILE A 54 -25.94 12.67 -0.01
CA ILE A 54 -24.76 13.19 -0.71
C ILE A 54 -25.17 14.16 -1.83
N LYS A 55 -26.20 13.79 -2.62
CA LYS A 55 -26.74 14.64 -3.68
C LYS A 55 -27.31 15.96 -3.14
N THR A 56 -28.08 15.93 -2.06
CA THR A 56 -28.65 17.14 -1.45
C THR A 56 -27.56 18.04 -0.86
N LEU A 57 -26.55 17.48 -0.20
CA LEU A 57 -25.40 18.24 0.29
C LEU A 57 -24.62 18.91 -0.86
N ALA A 58 -24.50 18.23 -2.00
CA ALA A 58 -23.82 18.78 -3.16
C ALA A 58 -24.62 19.92 -3.84
N GLN A 59 -25.96 19.81 -3.86
CA GLN A 59 -26.84 20.89 -4.33
C GLN A 59 -26.79 22.11 -3.41
N ALA A 60 -26.63 21.91 -2.10
CA ALA A 60 -26.48 22.97 -1.12
C ALA A 60 -25.03 23.48 -0.96
N SER A 61 -24.09 22.94 -1.74
CA SER A 61 -22.67 23.28 -1.63
C SER A 61 -22.41 24.70 -2.15
N ILE A 62 -21.53 25.42 -1.46
CA ILE A 62 -21.00 26.72 -1.90
C ILE A 62 -19.88 26.59 -2.95
N GLY A 63 -19.54 25.36 -3.35
CA GLY A 63 -18.47 25.07 -4.31
C GLY A 63 -18.74 25.67 -5.68
N GLN A 64 -17.76 26.40 -6.22
CA GLN A 64 -17.86 27.04 -7.53
C GLN A 64 -17.40 26.11 -8.65
N GLU A 65 -18.04 26.22 -9.82
CA GLU A 65 -17.56 25.57 -11.04
C GLU A 65 -16.45 26.42 -11.67
N SER A 66 -15.21 25.94 -11.61
CA SER A 66 -14.08 26.52 -12.33
C SER A 66 -13.58 25.52 -13.37
N PRO A 67 -13.68 25.83 -14.68
CA PRO A 67 -13.15 24.97 -15.73
C PRO A 67 -11.64 24.69 -15.57
N ALA A 68 -10.88 25.66 -15.04
CA ALA A 68 -9.46 25.51 -14.80
C ALA A 68 -9.17 24.48 -13.69
N LEU A 69 -9.87 24.56 -12.56
CA LEU A 69 -9.73 23.60 -11.46
C LEU A 69 -10.21 22.20 -11.85
N GLU A 70 -11.29 22.13 -12.65
CA GLU A 70 -11.74 20.85 -13.20
C GLU A 70 -10.69 20.22 -14.10
N PHE A 71 -10.07 21.00 -14.99
CA PHE A 71 -8.99 20.51 -15.84
C PHE A 71 -7.77 20.04 -15.02
N GLU A 72 -7.34 20.84 -14.04
CA GLU A 72 -6.24 20.48 -13.13
C GLU A 72 -6.53 19.18 -12.36
N LEU A 73 -7.76 19.02 -11.86
CA LEU A 73 -8.19 17.82 -11.18
C LEU A 73 -8.10 16.60 -12.10
N LEU A 74 -8.60 16.70 -13.33
CA LEU A 74 -8.53 15.62 -14.32
C LEU A 74 -7.08 15.24 -14.65
N GLN A 75 -6.20 16.23 -14.86
CA GLN A 75 -4.77 16.00 -15.09
C GLN A 75 -4.12 15.30 -13.89
N THR A 76 -4.47 15.70 -12.68
CA THR A 76 -3.96 15.07 -11.45
C THR A 76 -4.43 13.62 -11.34
N ILE A 77 -5.69 13.34 -11.67
CA ILE A 77 -6.25 11.99 -11.70
C ILE A 77 -5.48 11.12 -12.70
N ASP A 78 -5.21 11.65 -13.89
CA ASP A 78 -4.47 10.91 -14.93
C ASP A 78 -3.01 10.67 -14.54
N ALA A 79 -2.36 11.64 -13.89
CA ALA A 79 -1.04 11.44 -13.32
C ALA A 79 -1.02 10.32 -12.26
N ILE A 80 -2.01 10.29 -11.37
CA ILE A 80 -2.15 9.20 -10.39
C ILE A 80 -2.30 7.86 -11.09
N LYS A 81 -3.19 7.75 -12.10
CA LYS A 81 -3.37 6.51 -12.86
C LYS A 81 -2.06 6.05 -13.50
N TYR A 82 -1.36 6.95 -14.17
CA TYR A 82 -0.09 6.65 -14.82
C TYR A 82 0.95 6.12 -13.84
N LEU A 83 1.13 6.81 -12.70
CA LEU A 83 2.07 6.39 -11.66
C LEU A 83 1.68 5.04 -11.05
N THR A 84 0.38 4.75 -10.88
CA THR A 84 -0.05 3.44 -10.37
C THR A 84 0.24 2.31 -11.35
N THR A 85 0.04 2.53 -12.65
CA THR A 85 0.38 1.54 -13.68
C THR A 85 1.89 1.29 -13.70
N MET A 86 2.71 2.35 -13.67
CA MET A 86 4.16 2.18 -13.60
C MET A 86 4.58 1.41 -12.34
N ARG A 87 4.01 1.72 -11.18
CA ARG A 87 4.29 0.98 -9.93
C ARG A 87 4.00 -0.51 -10.08
N ASP A 88 2.86 -0.86 -10.69
CA ASP A 88 2.46 -2.26 -10.86
C ASP A 88 3.35 -3.00 -11.88
N GLU A 89 3.85 -2.30 -12.91
CA GLU A 89 4.83 -2.84 -13.85
C GLU A 89 6.18 -3.07 -13.19
N GLU A 90 6.66 -2.12 -12.40
CA GLU A 90 7.88 -2.24 -11.60
C GLU A 90 7.77 -3.40 -10.58
N ASP A 91 6.64 -3.50 -9.86
CA ASP A 91 6.41 -4.58 -8.88
C ASP A 91 6.45 -5.96 -9.57
N LYS A 92 5.97 -6.09 -10.81
CA LYS A 92 6.06 -7.33 -11.60
C LYS A 92 7.48 -7.64 -12.02
N GLU A 93 8.23 -6.64 -12.46
CA GLU A 93 9.62 -6.83 -12.88
C GLU A 93 10.52 -7.21 -11.70
N VAL A 94 10.32 -6.58 -10.53
CA VAL A 94 10.99 -6.99 -9.29
C VAL A 94 10.65 -8.42 -8.92
N ALA A 95 9.38 -8.84 -9.04
CA ALA A 95 8.99 -10.22 -8.78
C ALA A 95 9.66 -11.22 -9.76
N ARG A 96 9.76 -10.85 -11.04
CA ARG A 96 10.47 -11.65 -12.06
C ARG A 96 11.95 -11.81 -11.71
N LEU A 97 12.66 -10.71 -11.44
CA LEU A 97 14.07 -10.75 -11.06
C LEU A 97 14.29 -11.55 -9.76
N MET A 98 13.41 -11.38 -8.77
CA MET A 98 13.48 -12.17 -7.53
C MET A 98 13.30 -13.67 -7.76
N SER A 99 12.48 -14.07 -8.73
CA SER A 99 12.33 -15.49 -9.08
C SER A 99 13.57 -16.07 -9.76
N GLU A 100 14.35 -15.25 -10.47
CA GLU A 100 15.59 -15.67 -11.13
C GLU A 100 16.77 -15.78 -10.15
N ILE A 101 16.78 -14.95 -9.11
CA ILE A 101 17.79 -15.01 -8.04
C ILE A 101 17.64 -16.31 -7.21
N ASP A 102 16.42 -16.85 -7.09
CA ASP A 102 16.08 -18.05 -6.31
C ASP A 102 16.67 -18.01 -4.88
N SER A 103 16.52 -16.86 -4.22
CA SER A 103 17.07 -16.67 -2.87
C SER A 103 16.27 -17.44 -1.83
N PRO A 104 16.92 -18.11 -0.86
CA PRO A 104 16.26 -18.79 0.23
C PRO A 104 15.44 -17.85 1.14
N ILE A 105 15.60 -16.53 1.01
CA ILE A 105 14.87 -15.53 1.81
C ILE A 105 13.36 -15.62 1.64
N LEU A 106 12.89 -16.07 0.47
CA LEU A 106 11.47 -16.26 0.16
C LEU A 106 10.86 -17.48 0.87
N THR A 107 11.68 -18.34 1.46
CA THR A 107 11.21 -19.49 2.25
C THR A 107 10.79 -19.10 3.66
N ILE A 108 11.15 -17.89 4.12
CA ILE A 108 10.76 -17.39 5.43
C ILE A 108 9.26 -17.02 5.39
N PRO A 109 8.42 -17.61 6.26
CA PRO A 109 7.01 -17.26 6.31
C PRO A 109 6.79 -15.77 6.58
N GLY A 110 5.96 -15.13 5.75
CA GLY A 110 5.67 -13.69 5.85
C GLY A 110 6.61 -12.78 5.04
N ILE A 111 7.67 -13.32 4.41
CA ILE A 111 8.52 -12.55 3.48
C ILE A 111 8.13 -12.87 2.05
N GLY A 112 7.47 -11.91 1.38
CA GLY A 112 7.17 -11.98 -0.05
C GLY A 112 8.25 -11.31 -0.91
N SER A 113 8.15 -11.44 -2.24
CA SER A 113 9.16 -10.93 -3.20
C SER A 113 9.54 -9.46 -3.00
N LYS A 114 8.57 -8.59 -2.67
CA LYS A 114 8.81 -7.17 -2.44
C LYS A 114 9.63 -6.89 -1.19
N LEU A 115 9.36 -7.58 -0.09
CA LEU A 115 10.14 -7.41 1.13
C LEU A 115 11.51 -8.09 1.00
N GLY A 116 11.53 -9.29 0.40
CA GLY A 116 12.76 -10.02 0.14
C GLY A 116 13.73 -9.24 -0.75
N SER A 117 13.24 -8.59 -1.81
CA SER A 117 14.09 -7.78 -2.70
C SER A 117 14.72 -6.59 -1.97
N VAL A 118 13.96 -5.91 -1.11
CA VAL A 118 14.47 -4.80 -0.29
C VAL A 118 15.56 -5.30 0.65
N ILE A 119 15.36 -6.43 1.35
CA ILE A 119 16.36 -6.97 2.26
C ILE A 119 17.64 -7.36 1.50
N LEU A 120 17.51 -8.05 0.35
CA LEU A 120 18.68 -8.42 -0.47
C LEU A 120 19.41 -7.18 -1.02
N ALA A 121 18.68 -6.16 -1.43
CA ALA A 121 19.27 -4.90 -1.91
C ALA A 121 20.03 -4.15 -0.80
N GLU A 122 19.59 -4.28 0.46
CA GLU A 122 20.26 -3.64 1.60
C GLU A 122 21.51 -4.40 2.05
N ILE A 123 21.45 -5.73 2.07
CA ILE A 123 22.59 -6.59 2.41
C ILE A 123 23.65 -6.55 1.30
N ARG A 124 23.21 -6.51 0.04
CA ARG A 124 24.00 -6.57 -1.21
C ARG A 124 24.82 -7.85 -1.37
N ASP A 125 25.82 -8.05 -0.51
CA ASP A 125 26.71 -9.20 -0.51
C ASP A 125 26.87 -9.76 0.90
N ILE A 126 26.25 -10.92 1.13
CA ILE A 126 26.27 -11.63 2.42
C ILE A 126 27.69 -12.03 2.84
N LYS A 127 28.63 -12.21 1.89
CA LYS A 127 30.01 -12.63 2.17
C LYS A 127 30.83 -11.54 2.88
N LYS A 128 30.35 -10.30 2.90
CA LYS A 128 30.98 -9.21 3.67
C LYS A 128 30.80 -9.38 5.18
N PHE A 129 29.84 -10.21 5.60
CA PHE A 129 29.57 -10.50 7.00
C PHE A 129 30.27 -11.80 7.39
N ARG A 130 31.21 -11.70 8.34
CA ARG A 130 31.98 -12.84 8.87
C ARG A 130 31.15 -13.71 9.82
N SER A 131 30.05 -13.16 10.34
CA SER A 131 29.14 -13.88 11.23
C SER A 131 27.70 -13.32 11.14
N PRO A 132 26.69 -14.12 11.49
CA PRO A 132 25.31 -13.66 11.59
C PRO A 132 25.13 -12.46 12.53
N ASN A 133 25.93 -12.38 13.59
CA ASN A 133 25.85 -11.32 14.59
C ASN A 133 26.28 -9.99 14.01
N GLN A 134 27.29 -10.02 13.13
CA GLN A 134 27.73 -8.84 12.41
C GLN A 134 26.63 -8.29 11.49
N LEU A 135 25.84 -9.18 10.87
CA LEU A 135 24.69 -8.78 10.05
C LEU A 135 23.56 -8.21 10.92
N LEU A 136 23.26 -8.82 12.07
CA LEU A 136 22.26 -8.30 13.02
C LEU A 136 22.66 -6.93 13.58
N ALA A 137 23.94 -6.74 13.93
CA ALA A 137 24.50 -5.47 14.35
C ALA A 137 24.37 -4.41 13.25
N TYR A 138 24.67 -4.77 12.01
CA TYR A 138 24.47 -3.89 10.85
C TYR A 138 23.01 -3.50 10.64
N ALA A 139 22.09 -4.44 10.83
CA ALA A 139 20.65 -4.19 10.75
C ALA A 139 20.10 -3.40 11.97
N GLY A 140 20.93 -3.06 12.95
CA GLY A 140 20.50 -2.40 14.19
C GLY A 140 19.62 -3.28 15.09
N ALA A 141 19.61 -4.58 14.83
CA ALA A 141 18.78 -5.58 15.52
C ALA A 141 19.59 -6.40 16.54
N GLU A 142 20.72 -5.88 17.03
CA GLU A 142 21.56 -6.56 18.01
C GLU A 142 20.94 -6.44 19.41
N PRO A 143 20.45 -7.56 20.01
CA PRO A 143 20.06 -7.53 21.41
C PRO A 143 21.32 -7.44 22.26
N SER A 144 21.45 -6.38 23.05
CA SER A 144 22.48 -6.32 24.10
C SER A 144 22.25 -7.48 25.06
N VAL A 145 23.23 -8.38 25.20
CA VAL A 145 23.19 -9.45 26.19
C VAL A 145 23.33 -8.82 27.58
N SER A 146 22.22 -8.39 28.19
CA SER A 146 22.18 -8.00 29.61
C SER A 146 22.03 -9.25 30.48
N THR A 147 23.12 -9.98 30.66
CA THR A 147 23.18 -11.10 31.61
C THR A 147 23.38 -10.57 33.04
N SER A 148 22.32 -10.56 33.85
CA SER A 148 22.41 -10.36 35.30
C SER A 148 22.60 -11.66 36.10
N GLY A 149 22.72 -12.83 35.46
CA GLY A 149 22.99 -14.08 36.19
C GLY A 149 23.08 -15.33 35.31
N MET A 150 24.20 -16.03 35.43
CA MET A 150 24.51 -17.45 35.17
C MET A 150 23.53 -18.34 34.36
N ASN A 151 23.95 -18.73 33.14
CA ASN A 151 24.29 -20.10 32.73
C ASN A 151 24.16 -20.25 31.20
N GLY A 152 25.26 -20.67 30.58
CA GLY A 152 25.46 -20.61 29.15
C GLY A 152 24.81 -21.73 28.35
N ARG A 153 24.65 -21.40 27.07
CA ARG A 153 24.37 -22.25 25.91
C ARG A 153 22.87 -22.57 25.74
N ASP A 154 22.22 -21.85 24.80
CA ASP A 154 21.64 -22.47 23.59
C ASP A 154 20.59 -21.61 22.86
N LEU A 155 20.01 -20.56 23.45
CA LEU A 155 18.93 -19.80 22.78
C LEU A 155 19.41 -18.80 21.72
N SER A 156 20.50 -18.08 21.97
CA SER A 156 21.06 -17.10 21.02
C SER A 156 21.69 -17.80 19.80
N SER A 157 22.34 -18.94 19.99
CA SER A 157 22.93 -19.72 18.91
C SER A 157 21.88 -20.38 18.00
N ILE A 158 20.72 -20.77 18.52
CA ILE A 158 19.63 -21.39 17.74
C ILE A 158 18.90 -20.35 16.86
N LEU A 159 18.56 -19.18 17.41
CA LEU A 159 17.90 -18.11 16.64
C LEU A 159 18.84 -17.55 15.55
N GLN A 160 20.12 -17.39 15.86
CA GLN A 160 21.12 -16.85 14.91
C GLN A 160 21.49 -17.83 13.80
N LYS A 161 21.60 -19.13 14.10
CA LYS A 161 21.88 -20.17 13.08
C LYS A 161 20.72 -20.34 12.10
N ASN A 162 19.48 -20.24 12.59
CA ASN A 162 18.31 -20.40 11.74
C ASN A 162 18.11 -19.20 10.83
N PHE A 163 18.26 -17.96 11.33
CA PHE A 163 18.10 -16.76 10.50
C PHE A 163 19.09 -16.67 9.34
N PHE A 164 20.37 -17.03 9.56
CA PHE A 164 21.39 -16.96 8.52
C PHE A 164 21.30 -18.07 7.46
N LYS A 165 20.57 -19.15 7.74
CA LYS A 165 20.35 -20.24 6.76
C LYS A 165 19.43 -19.81 5.60
N PHE A 166 18.81 -18.64 5.73
CA PHE A 166 17.86 -18.08 4.77
C PHE A 166 18.45 -16.95 3.90
N PHE A 167 19.76 -16.70 4.00
CA PHE A 167 20.51 -15.77 3.15
C PHE A 167 21.64 -16.52 2.45
#